data_AF-X0T4H6-F1
#
_entry.id   AF-X0T4H6-F1
#
_cell.length_a   1.000
_cell.length_b   1.000
_cell.length_c   1.000
_cell.angle_alpha   90.00
_cell.angle_beta   90.00
_cell.angle_gamma   90.00
#
_symmetry.space_group_name_H-M   'P 1'
#
loop_
_entity.id
_entity.type
_entity.pdbx_description
1 polymer ?
#
loop_
_entity_poly.entity_id
_entity_poly.type
_entity_poly.pdbx_seq_one_letter_code
_entity_poly.pdbx_strand_id
1 'polypeptide(L)'
;MEIIQKAAATDADVIVFCGVQCMAETAAIICPDKIVLLPDMNAGCTLANMITAERLQEKKKEHPGAVVVCYINTPAAVKAESDICYAEDNAVSTVEKLPANEE
;
A
#
# COMPACT_ATOMS: atom_id res chain seq x y z
N MET A 1 -0.83 -8.45 -6.99
CA MET A 1 -0.78 -9.02 -5.62
C MET A 1 0.14 -10.21 -5.40
N GLU A 2 0.48 -10.99 -6.44
CA GLU A 2 1.15 -12.31 -6.31
C GLU A 2 2.43 -12.32 -5.45
N ILE A 3 3.32 -11.33 -5.60
CA ILE A 3 4.60 -11.29 -4.85
C ILE A 3 4.38 -11.18 -3.34
N ILE A 4 3.40 -10.36 -2.92
CA ILE A 4 3.06 -10.19 -1.50
C ILE A 4 2.42 -11.47 -0.94
N GLN A 5 1.58 -12.14 -1.72
CA GLN A 5 1.00 -13.43 -1.32
C GLN A 5 2.08 -14.50 -1.14
N LYS A 6 3.09 -14.55 -2.03
CA LYS A 6 4.24 -15.46 -1.88
C LYS A 6 5.11 -15.12 -0.67
N ALA A 7 5.29 -13.83 -0.36
CA ALA A 7 6.00 -13.39 0.83
C ALA A 7 5.29 -13.85 2.13
N ALA A 8 3.96 -13.81 2.16
CA ALA A 8 3.18 -14.30 3.29
C ALA A 8 3.20 -15.83 3.42
N ALA A 9 3.23 -16.55 2.29
CA ALA A 9 3.13 -18.01 2.24
C ALA A 9 4.45 -18.76 2.47
N THR A 10 5.60 -18.07 2.45
CA THR A 10 6.90 -18.72 2.67
C THR A 10 7.16 -18.98 4.16
N ASP A 11 7.81 -20.09 4.47
CA ASP A 11 8.26 -20.41 5.83
C ASP A 11 9.58 -19.71 6.21
N ALA A 12 10.22 -18.99 5.28
CA ALA A 12 11.47 -18.29 5.55
C ALA A 12 11.27 -17.14 6.56
N ASP A 13 12.18 -17.02 7.53
CA ASP A 13 12.19 -15.93 8.51
C ASP A 13 12.67 -14.59 7.93
N VAL A 14 13.45 -14.65 6.84
CA VAL A 14 14.04 -13.50 6.17
C VAL A 14 13.64 -13.46 4.70
N ILE A 15 13.15 -12.30 4.25
CA ILE A 15 12.76 -12.01 2.88
C ILE A 15 13.66 -10.91 2.34
N VAL A 16 14.42 -11.20 1.29
CA VAL A 16 15.13 -10.18 0.51
C VAL A 16 14.20 -9.70 -0.60
N PHE A 17 13.68 -8.48 -0.47
CA PHE A 17 12.70 -7.91 -1.38
C PHE A 17 13.39 -7.11 -2.50
N CYS A 18 13.61 -7.77 -3.64
CA CYS A 18 14.18 -7.14 -4.84
C CYS A 18 13.13 -6.33 -5.62
N GLY A 19 12.72 -5.20 -5.06
CA GLY A 19 11.71 -4.33 -5.65
C GLY A 19 11.87 -2.88 -5.19
N VAL A 20 10.76 -2.13 -5.18
CA VAL A 20 10.73 -0.74 -4.70
C VAL A 20 10.27 -0.65 -3.25
N GLN A 21 10.64 0.43 -2.58
CA GLN A 21 10.43 0.67 -1.15
C GLN A 21 8.96 0.46 -0.72
N CYS A 22 7.99 1.06 -1.41
CA CYS A 22 6.58 0.94 -1.02
C CYS A 22 6.04 -0.50 -1.08
N MET A 23 6.62 -1.35 -1.93
CA MET A 23 6.28 -2.78 -2.01
C MET A 23 6.98 -3.58 -0.91
N ALA A 24 8.24 -3.28 -0.60
CA ALA A 24 8.95 -3.89 0.53
C ALA A 24 8.28 -3.54 1.88
N GLU A 25 7.86 -2.28 2.06
CA GLU A 25 7.04 -1.86 3.19
C GLU A 25 5.73 -2.66 3.28
N THR A 26 5.08 -2.89 2.14
CA THR A 26 3.84 -3.69 2.09
C THR A 26 4.11 -5.13 2.51
N ALA A 27 5.22 -5.73 2.07
CA ALA A 27 5.60 -7.07 2.51
C ALA A 27 5.86 -7.12 4.02
N ALA A 28 6.51 -6.10 4.59
CA ALA A 28 6.74 -5.98 6.03
C ALA A 28 5.44 -5.81 6.83
N ILE A 29 4.48 -5.02 6.32
CA ILE A 29 3.15 -4.86 6.93
C ILE A 29 2.40 -6.20 6.98
N ILE A 30 2.44 -6.97 5.90
CA ILE A 30 1.72 -8.25 5.78
C ILE A 30 2.43 -9.38 6.55
N CYS A 31 3.74 -9.31 6.69
CA CYS A 31 4.57 -10.33 7.34
C CYS A 31 5.26 -9.75 8.59
N PRO A 32 4.51 -9.34 9.63
CA PRO A 32 5.07 -8.60 10.76
C PRO A 32 6.12 -9.38 11.56
N ASP A 33 6.05 -10.72 11.52
CA ASP A 33 6.98 -11.61 12.21
C ASP A 33 8.23 -11.96 11.39
N LYS A 34 8.34 -11.50 10.13
CA LYS A 34 9.46 -11.79 9.24
C LYS A 34 10.36 -10.56 9.06
N ILE A 35 11.66 -10.80 8.87
CA ILE A 35 12.62 -9.75 8.52
C ILE A 35 12.54 -9.48 7.02
N VAL A 36 12.13 -8.27 6.62
CA VAL A 36 12.11 -7.84 5.22
C VAL A 36 13.27 -6.90 4.94
N LEU A 37 14.13 -7.27 4.00
CA LEU A 37 15.31 -6.49 3.60
C LEU A 37 15.11 -5.91 2.20
N LEU A 38 15.32 -4.60 2.06
CA LEU A 38 15.41 -3.93 0.76
C LEU A 38 16.90 -3.72 0.42
N PRO A 39 17.45 -4.33 -0.65
CA PRO A 39 18.88 -4.25 -0.95
C PRO A 39 19.39 -2.84 -1.27
N ASP A 40 18.53 -1.97 -1.83
CA ASP A 40 18.86 -0.58 -2.14
C ASP A 40 17.74 0.32 -1.64
N MET A 41 18.04 1.12 -0.60
CA MET A 41 17.10 2.07 -0.03
C MET A 41 16.73 3.22 -1.00
N ASN A 42 17.49 3.41 -2.08
CA ASN A 42 17.16 4.38 -3.13
C ASN A 42 16.20 3.83 -4.19
N ALA A 43 15.79 2.56 -4.10
CA ALA A 43 14.80 1.95 -4.98
C ALA A 43 13.39 2.49 -4.69
N GLY A 44 13.17 3.77 -4.99
CA GLY A 44 11.89 4.46 -4.81
C GLY A 44 10.95 4.29 -5.99
N CYS A 45 9.70 4.70 -5.79
CA CYS A 45 8.70 4.83 -6.86
C CYS A 45 8.30 6.31 -6.96
N THR A 46 8.52 6.93 -8.12
CA THR A 46 8.18 8.35 -8.34
C THR A 46 6.69 8.62 -8.15
N LEU A 47 5.84 7.65 -8.49
CA LEU A 47 4.39 7.73 -8.27
C LEU A 47 4.05 7.73 -6.77
N ALA A 48 4.71 6.89 -5.97
CA ALA A 48 4.48 6.84 -4.52
C ALA A 48 4.83 8.18 -3.85
N ASN A 49 5.80 8.91 -4.39
CA ASN A 49 6.24 10.21 -3.86
C ASN A 49 5.27 11.38 -4.20
N MET A 50 4.21 11.16 -4.98
CA MET A 50 3.27 12.21 -5.37
C MET A 50 2.25 12.56 -4.27
N ILE A 51 2.15 11.73 -3.24
CA ILE A 51 1.20 11.89 -2.13
C ILE A 51 1.92 11.65 -0.79
N THR A 52 1.54 12.43 0.23
CA THR A 52 2.00 12.24 1.62
C THR A 52 0.79 12.03 2.54
N ALA A 53 1.04 11.49 3.72
CA ALA A 53 -0.02 11.24 4.70
C ALA A 53 -0.69 12.55 5.14
N GLU A 54 0.10 13.62 5.32
CA GLU A 54 -0.39 14.94 5.69
C GLU A 54 -1.32 15.52 4.63
N ARG A 55 -0.91 15.43 3.35
CA ARG A 55 -1.74 15.91 2.22
C ARG A 55 -3.03 15.11 2.10
N LEU A 56 -2.99 13.80 2.37
CA LEU A 56 -4.20 12.98 2.40
C LEU A 56 -5.11 13.36 3.57
N GLN A 57 -4.55 13.58 4.77
CA GLN A 57 -5.32 14.04 5.94
C GLN A 57 -5.97 15.40 5.71
N GLU A 58 -5.30 16.34 5.03
CA GLU A 58 -5.89 17.61 4.61
C GLU A 58 -7.06 17.38 3.65
N LYS A 59 -6.89 16.50 2.66
CA LYS A 59 -7.95 16.17 1.71
C LYS A 59 -9.16 15.50 2.37
N LYS A 60 -8.94 14.63 3.35
CA LYS A 60 -10.01 14.00 4.17
C LYS A 60 -10.84 15.03 4.95
N LYS A 61 -10.27 16.19 5.32
CA LYS A 61 -11.03 17.27 5.96
C LYS A 61 -11.97 17.99 5.00
N GLU A 62 -11.61 18.07 3.71
CA GLU A 62 -12.45 18.64 2.66
C GLU A 62 -13.61 17.71 2.29
N HIS A 63 -13.42 16.40 2.47
CA HIS A 63 -14.35 15.33 2.10
C HIS A 63 -14.69 14.43 3.31
N PRO A 64 -15.44 14.95 4.31
CA PRO A 64 -15.76 14.21 5.51
C PRO A 64 -16.71 13.04 5.21
N GLY A 65 -16.26 11.82 5.44
CA GLY A 65 -17.02 10.60 5.18
C GLY A 65 -16.69 9.90 3.85
N ALA A 66 -15.75 10.43 3.07
CA ALA A 66 -15.25 9.77 1.88
C ALA A 66 -14.46 8.50 2.22
N VAL A 67 -14.64 7.46 1.40
CA VAL A 67 -13.80 6.25 1.46
C VAL A 67 -12.48 6.51 0.72
N VAL A 68 -11.36 6.32 1.42
CA VAL A 68 -10.03 6.46 0.85
C VAL A 68 -9.53 5.11 0.32
N VAL A 69 -9.40 5.04 -1.00
CA VAL A 69 -8.88 3.87 -1.71
C VAL A 69 -7.51 4.20 -2.28
N CYS A 70 -6.48 3.50 -1.83
CA CYS A 70 -5.10 3.73 -2.26
C CYS A 70 -4.55 2.58 -3.10
N TYR A 71 -3.74 2.92 -4.10
CA TYR A 71 -3.03 1.93 -4.89
C TYR A 71 -1.87 1.33 -4.08
N ILE A 72 -1.48 0.08 -4.36
CA ILE A 72 -0.39 -0.59 -3.64
C ILE A 72 0.95 0.15 -3.77
N ASN A 73 1.16 0.90 -4.86
CA ASN A 73 2.34 1.75 -5.08
C ASN A 73 2.23 3.10 -4.36
N THR A 74 1.91 3.08 -3.08
CA THR A 74 1.75 4.24 -2.21
C THR A 74 2.53 4.01 -0.90
N PRO A 75 3.13 5.03 -0.26
CA PRO A 75 3.92 4.83 0.96
C PRO A 75 3.12 4.23 2.11
N ALA A 76 3.76 3.47 3.00
CA ALA A 76 3.10 2.87 4.17
C ALA A 76 2.32 3.90 5.02
N ALA A 77 2.87 5.10 5.21
CA ALA A 77 2.21 6.17 5.96
C ALA A 77 0.87 6.60 5.33
N VAL A 78 0.79 6.62 4.00
CA VAL A 78 -0.47 6.94 3.29
C VAL A 78 -1.43 5.76 3.32
N LYS A 79 -0.92 4.51 3.25
CA LYS A 79 -1.75 3.32 3.46
C LYS A 79 -2.41 3.31 4.84
N ALA A 80 -1.71 3.76 5.88
CA ALA A 80 -2.25 3.84 7.24
C ALA A 80 -3.44 4.82 7.36
N GLU A 81 -3.52 5.80 6.45
CA GLU A 81 -4.62 6.77 6.37
C GLU A 81 -5.74 6.36 5.41
N SER A 82 -5.59 5.21 4.75
CA SER A 82 -6.50 4.71 3.72
C SER A 82 -7.38 3.58 4.25
N ASP A 83 -8.61 3.50 3.78
CA ASP A 83 -9.56 2.44 4.16
C ASP A 83 -9.31 1.15 3.39
N ILE A 84 -8.92 1.27 2.12
CA ILE A 84 -8.65 0.12 1.24
C ILE A 84 -7.35 0.32 0.48
N CYS A 85 -6.54 -0.73 0.40
CA CYS A 85 -5.39 -0.80 -0.49
C CYS A 85 -5.63 -1.84 -1.58
N TYR A 86 -5.53 -1.43 -2.85
CA TYR A 86 -5.81 -2.29 -4.01
C TYR A 86 -4.56 -2.45 -4.88
N ALA A 87 -4.56 -3.48 -5.73
CA ALA A 87 -3.54 -3.71 -6.74
C ALA A 87 -4.15 -3.65 -8.14
N GLU A 88 -3.32 -3.57 -9.18
CA GLU A 88 -3.78 -3.28 -10.54
C GLU A 88 -4.85 -4.27 -11.03
N ASP A 89 -4.73 -5.53 -10.63
CA ASP A 89 -5.61 -6.64 -10.97
C ASP A 89 -7.02 -6.55 -10.35
N ASN A 90 -7.25 -5.70 -9.34
CA ASN A 90 -8.54 -5.61 -8.65
C ASN A 90 -9.10 -4.18 -8.51
N ALA A 91 -8.51 -3.19 -9.18
CA ALA A 91 -8.89 -1.78 -9.08
C ALA A 91 -10.39 -1.53 -9.28
N VAL A 92 -10.92 -1.91 -10.46
CA VAL A 92 -12.32 -1.69 -10.83
C VAL A 92 -13.26 -2.41 -9.87
N SER A 93 -13.02 -3.71 -9.63
CA SER A 93 -13.85 -4.52 -8.75
C SER A 93 -13.85 -4.07 -7.28
N THR A 94 -12.81 -3.34 -6.86
CA THR A 94 -12.71 -2.77 -5.51
C THR A 94 -13.60 -1.55 -5.40
N VAL A 95 -13.52 -0.64 -6.38
CA VAL A 95 -14.34 0.58 -6.42
C VAL A 95 -15.82 0.27 -6.60
N GLU A 96 -16.18 -0.70 -7.45
CA GLU A 96 -17.59 -1.11 -7.67
C GLU A 96 -18.28 -1.66 -6.42
N LYS A 97 -17.51 -2.14 -5.42
CA LYS A 97 -18.05 -2.66 -4.16
C LYS A 97 -18.28 -1.58 -3.11
N LEU A 98 -17.84 -0.35 -3.37
CA LEU A 98 -18.00 0.76 -2.44
C LEU A 98 -19.45 1.27 -2.48
N PRO A 99 -19.99 1.71 -1.33
CA PRO A 99 -21.30 2.34 -1.30
C PRO A 99 -21.29 3.59 -2.18
N ALA A 100 -22.31 3.74 -3.04
CA ALA A 100 -22.34 4.72 -4.12
C ALA A 100 -22.40 6.22 -3.69
N ASN A 101 -22.35 6.53 -2.40
CA ASN A 101 -22.65 7.88 -1.86
C ASN A 101 -21.60 8.39 -0.84
N GLU A 102 -20.40 7.82 -0.77
CA GLU A 102 -19.32 8.28 0.13
C GLU A 102 -18.24 9.03 -0.67
N GLU A 103 -18.46 10.34 -0.90
CA GLU A 103 -17.56 11.28 -1.62
C GLU A 103 -16.83 12.29 -0.71
#